data_AF-A0A3L7XIR5-F1
#
_entry.id   AF-A0A3L7XIR5-F1
#
_cell.length_a   1.000
_cell.length_b   1.000
_cell.length_c   1.000
_cell.angle_alpha   90.00
_cell.angle_beta   90.00
_cell.angle_gamma   90.00
#
_symmetry.space_group_name_H-M   'P 1'
#
loop_
_entity.id
_entity.type
_entity.pdbx_description
1 polymer ?
#
loop_
_entity_poly.entity_id
_entity_poly.type
_entity_poly.pdbx_seq_one_letter_code
_entity_poly.pdbx_strand_id
1 'polypeptide(L)'
;MYPLSTAARVIAVSEAGVGLSLLALVIGYVPVLYNAFSRREVMVSLLDARAGSPPTAIELLRRGFDGVDAAPLVSMLSDFERWGAEVLEVYLSYPVVMYYRSQHDRQSWLAAVVAVADACALLTSAGDARLERQARLTFAVLRHLLIDITPYMGIEPHPPHETRIDATGIAAIEEQMLVLGITIEDRATFATRLRATVDSYESLANGIGEWILTPIPPLLAPAVVVDDWEAGA
;
A
#
# COMPACT_ATOMS: atom_id res chain seq x y z
N MET A 1 54.26 1.49 4.64
CA MET A 1 54.96 2.79 4.49
C MET A 1 54.41 3.72 5.57
N TYR A 2 55.23 4.24 6.49
CA TYR A 2 54.75 5.12 7.57
C TYR A 2 54.94 6.60 7.19
N PRO A 3 53.95 7.48 7.41
CA PRO A 3 54.05 8.88 7.02
C PRO A 3 55.12 9.62 7.83
N LEU A 4 56.08 10.22 7.12
CA LEU A 4 57.24 10.88 7.70
C LEU A 4 56.95 12.31 8.18
N SER A 5 55.98 13.01 7.59
CA SER A 5 55.60 14.38 7.98
C SER A 5 54.33 14.43 8.85
N THR A 6 54.22 15.43 9.71
CA THR A 6 53.03 15.64 10.57
C THR A 6 51.76 15.82 9.74
N ALA A 7 51.82 16.53 8.62
CA ALA A 7 50.68 16.69 7.71
C ALA A 7 50.23 15.35 7.10
N ALA A 8 51.17 14.52 6.65
CA ALA A 8 50.85 13.19 6.12
C ALA A 8 50.26 12.27 7.19
N ARG A 9 50.69 12.40 8.46
CA ARG A 9 50.09 11.66 9.59
C ARG A 9 48.66 12.08 9.86
N VAL A 10 48.36 13.38 9.86
CA VAL A 10 46.99 13.88 10.04
C VAL A 10 46.07 13.37 8.94
N ILE A 11 46.49 13.45 7.68
CA ILE A 11 45.70 12.93 6.54
C ILE A 11 45.45 11.44 6.69
N ALA A 12 46.48 10.64 7.00
CA ALA A 12 46.34 9.19 7.16
C ALA A 12 45.37 8.81 8.30
N VAL A 13 45.40 9.55 9.42
CA VAL A 13 44.47 9.34 10.54
C VAL A 13 43.05 9.73 10.15
N SER A 14 42.86 10.85 9.44
CA SER A 14 41.54 11.26 8.95
C SER A 14 40.97 10.27 7.95
N GLU A 15 41.78 9.78 7.01
CA GLU A 15 41.39 8.77 6.03
C GLU A 15 40.96 7.46 6.73
N ALA A 16 41.75 6.98 7.69
CA ALA A 16 41.40 5.81 8.49
C ALA A 16 40.12 6.03 9.31
N GLY A 17 39.96 7.21 9.91
CA GLY A 17 38.76 7.59 10.66
C GLY A 17 37.51 7.60 9.78
N VAL A 18 37.60 8.17 8.59
CA VAL A 18 36.50 8.18 7.60
C VAL A 18 36.16 6.76 7.15
N GLY A 19 37.17 5.94 6.84
CA GLY A 19 36.96 4.53 6.45
C GLY A 19 36.27 3.71 7.54
N LEU A 20 36.72 3.84 8.80
CA LEU A 20 36.09 3.17 9.94
C LEU A 20 34.67 3.68 10.20
N SER A 21 34.44 4.99 10.05
CA SER A 21 33.11 5.59 10.23
C SER A 21 32.13 5.12 9.17
N LEU A 22 32.56 5.06 7.90
CA LEU A 22 31.78 4.53 6.80
C LEU A 22 31.43 3.05 7.02
N LEU A 23 32.42 2.24 7.44
CA LEU A 23 32.19 0.82 7.73
C LEU A 23 31.18 0.64 8.88
N ALA A 24 31.33 1.40 9.97
CA ALA A 24 30.40 1.37 11.09
C ALA A 24 28.98 1.77 10.66
N LEU A 25 28.84 2.80 9.82
CA LEU A 25 27.56 3.22 9.26
C LEU A 25 26.92 2.12 8.41
N VAL A 26 27.67 1.49 7.52
CA VAL A 26 27.17 0.41 6.65
C VAL A 26 26.69 -0.78 7.49
N ILE A 27 27.48 -1.21 8.47
CA ILE A 27 27.14 -2.33 9.37
C ILE A 27 25.91 -1.98 10.23
N GLY A 28 25.77 -0.74 10.67
CA GLY A 28 24.63 -0.30 11.48
C GLY A 28 23.34 -0.10 10.68
N TYR A 29 23.43 0.42 9.46
CA TYR A 29 22.28 0.93 8.72
C TYR A 29 21.71 -0.07 7.70
N VAL A 30 22.56 -0.80 6.97
CA VAL A 30 22.10 -1.74 5.93
C VAL A 30 21.18 -2.84 6.50
N PRO A 31 21.51 -3.49 7.65
CA PRO A 31 20.61 -4.50 8.21
C PRO A 31 19.25 -3.93 8.64
N VAL A 32 19.22 -2.69 9.14
CA VAL A 32 17.98 -2.01 9.54
C VAL A 32 17.10 -1.74 8.31
N LEU A 33 17.68 -1.19 7.23
CA LEU A 33 16.95 -0.98 5.98
C LEU A 33 16.42 -2.29 5.39
N TYR A 34 17.24 -3.34 5.37
CA TYR A 34 16.83 -4.64 4.85
C TYR A 34 15.70 -5.26 5.68
N ASN A 35 15.79 -5.17 7.01
CA ASN A 35 14.73 -5.67 7.89
C ASN A 35 13.42 -4.89 7.69
N ALA A 36 13.49 -3.56 7.58
CA ALA A 36 12.33 -2.72 7.33
C ALA A 36 11.66 -3.06 5.98
N PHE A 37 12.46 -3.19 4.92
CA PHE A 37 11.99 -3.63 3.60
C PHE A 37 11.35 -5.03 3.66
N SER A 38 12.03 -6.00 4.27
CA SER A 38 11.54 -7.37 4.36
C SER A 38 10.21 -7.45 5.12
N ARG A 39 10.06 -6.73 6.25
CA ARG A 39 8.80 -6.68 7.01
C ARG A 39 7.67 -6.07 6.19
N ARG A 40 7.94 -5.00 5.43
CA ARG A 40 6.95 -4.40 4.53
C ARG A 40 6.44 -5.41 3.49
N GLU A 41 7.36 -6.14 2.85
CA GLU A 41 7.05 -7.00 1.71
C GLU A 41 6.21 -8.24 2.05
N VAL A 42 6.21 -8.69 3.31
CA VAL A 42 5.41 -9.86 3.72
C VAL A 42 3.93 -9.64 3.40
N MET A 43 3.36 -8.48 3.76
CA MET A 43 1.94 -8.21 3.51
C MET A 43 1.63 -7.99 2.04
N VAL A 44 2.57 -7.41 1.28
CA VAL A 44 2.44 -7.25 -0.18
C VAL A 44 2.39 -8.62 -0.85
N SER A 45 3.25 -9.55 -0.44
CA SER A 45 3.28 -10.92 -0.98
C SER A 45 2.01 -11.71 -0.62
N LEU A 46 1.51 -11.55 0.61
CA LEU A 46 0.25 -12.18 1.04
C LEU A 46 -0.97 -11.64 0.27
N LEU A 47 -0.89 -10.39 -0.20
CA LEU A 47 -1.99 -9.76 -0.93
C LEU A 47 -2.22 -10.40 -2.30
N ASP A 48 -1.19 -10.93 -2.97
CA ASP A 48 -1.32 -11.60 -4.28
C ASP A 48 -2.35 -12.74 -4.24
N ALA A 49 -2.22 -13.65 -3.26
CA ALA A 49 -3.17 -14.74 -3.07
C ALA A 49 -4.59 -14.26 -2.67
N ARG A 50 -4.71 -13.03 -2.15
CA ARG A 50 -5.96 -12.49 -1.59
C ARG A 50 -6.70 -11.58 -2.57
N ALA A 51 -6.00 -10.83 -3.41
CA ALA A 51 -6.56 -9.77 -4.25
C ALA A 51 -6.16 -9.87 -5.73
N GLY A 52 -5.35 -10.87 -6.09
CA GLY A 52 -4.81 -11.08 -7.42
C GLY A 52 -3.61 -10.17 -7.74
N SER A 53 -3.10 -10.31 -8.98
CA SER A 53 -1.99 -9.52 -9.50
C SER A 53 -2.31 -8.90 -10.88
N PRO A 54 -2.66 -7.61 -10.98
CA PRO A 54 -2.60 -6.58 -9.93
C PRO A 54 -3.72 -6.73 -8.87
N PRO A 55 -3.48 -6.27 -7.62
CA PRO A 55 -4.46 -6.41 -6.55
C PRO A 55 -5.68 -5.52 -6.78
N THR A 56 -6.89 -6.08 -6.65
CA THR A 56 -8.14 -5.32 -6.77
C THR A 56 -9.05 -5.48 -5.56
N ALA A 57 -9.84 -4.45 -5.28
CA ALA A 57 -10.72 -4.41 -4.11
C ALA A 57 -11.80 -5.49 -4.18
N ILE A 58 -12.43 -5.68 -5.34
CA ILE A 58 -13.49 -6.68 -5.50
C ILE A 58 -12.95 -8.09 -5.36
N GLU A 59 -11.76 -8.37 -5.89
CA GLU A 59 -11.14 -9.69 -5.75
C GLU A 59 -10.75 -9.99 -4.29
N LEU A 60 -10.24 -8.97 -3.59
CA LEU A 60 -9.97 -9.03 -2.15
C LEU A 60 -11.22 -9.40 -1.36
N LEU A 61 -12.34 -8.75 -1.63
CA LEU A 61 -13.62 -9.06 -0.98
C LEU A 61 -14.11 -10.46 -1.37
N ARG A 62 -13.98 -10.84 -2.65
CA ARG A 62 -14.41 -12.14 -3.17
C ARG A 62 -13.68 -13.31 -2.52
N ARG A 63 -12.37 -13.19 -2.29
CA ARG A 63 -11.59 -14.25 -1.62
C ARG A 63 -11.64 -14.16 -0.10
N GLY A 64 -11.87 -12.97 0.45
CA GLY A 64 -11.83 -12.70 1.88
C GLY A 64 -13.14 -12.97 2.62
N PHE A 65 -14.28 -13.00 1.93
CA PHE A 65 -15.60 -13.08 2.54
C PHE A 65 -16.52 -14.09 1.86
N ASP A 66 -17.12 -14.97 2.66
CA ASP A 66 -18.00 -16.05 2.18
C ASP A 66 -19.50 -15.68 2.21
N GLY A 67 -19.82 -14.42 2.54
CA GLY A 67 -21.19 -13.92 2.69
C GLY A 67 -21.77 -14.08 4.09
N VAL A 68 -21.15 -14.87 4.97
CA VAL A 68 -21.67 -15.22 6.30
C VAL A 68 -20.71 -14.79 7.40
N ASP A 69 -19.50 -15.36 7.44
CA ASP A 69 -18.50 -15.11 8.47
C ASP A 69 -17.57 -13.98 8.05
N ALA A 70 -17.71 -12.84 8.74
CA ALA A 70 -16.88 -11.67 8.52
C ALA A 70 -15.51 -11.75 9.22
N ALA A 71 -15.30 -12.71 10.15
CA ALA A 71 -14.11 -12.75 10.99
C ALA A 71 -12.79 -12.85 10.19
N PRO A 72 -12.66 -13.67 9.13
CA PRO A 72 -11.44 -13.74 8.34
C PRO A 72 -11.09 -12.42 7.66
N LEU A 73 -12.08 -11.77 7.03
CA LEU A 73 -11.90 -10.47 6.37
C LEU A 73 -11.57 -9.38 7.40
N VAL A 74 -12.27 -9.34 8.53
CA VAL A 74 -12.00 -8.39 9.63
C VAL A 74 -10.58 -8.58 10.18
N SER A 75 -10.15 -9.81 10.41
CA SER A 75 -8.77 -10.09 10.86
C SER A 75 -7.75 -9.58 9.86
N MET A 76 -7.97 -9.86 8.57
CA MET A 76 -7.09 -9.38 7.51
C MET A 76 -7.02 -7.85 7.46
N LEU A 77 -8.15 -7.17 7.55
CA LEU A 77 -8.20 -5.70 7.57
C LEU A 77 -7.46 -5.13 8.80
N SER A 78 -7.56 -5.79 9.95
CA SER A 78 -6.80 -5.42 11.15
C SER A 78 -5.28 -5.61 10.97
N ASP A 79 -4.87 -6.68 10.30
CA ASP A 79 -3.45 -6.88 9.94
C ASP A 79 -2.95 -5.77 9.01
N PHE A 80 -3.76 -5.35 8.02
CA PHE A 80 -3.42 -4.23 7.14
C PHE A 80 -3.46 -2.87 7.85
N GLU A 81 -4.32 -2.68 8.86
CA GLU A 81 -4.31 -1.49 9.71
C GLU A 81 -2.95 -1.37 10.41
N ARG A 82 -2.53 -2.45 11.08
CA ARG A 82 -1.22 -2.50 11.76
C ARG A 82 -0.08 -2.30 10.77
N TRP A 83 -0.10 -3.01 9.66
CA TRP A 83 0.94 -2.90 8.63
C TRP A 83 1.02 -1.48 8.07
N GLY A 84 -0.10 -0.81 7.81
CA GLY A 84 -0.12 0.57 7.34
C GLY A 84 0.56 1.54 8.31
N ALA A 85 0.33 1.37 9.61
CA ALA A 85 1.00 2.16 10.64
C ALA A 85 2.51 1.89 10.69
N GLU A 86 2.92 0.62 10.55
CA GLU A 86 4.33 0.25 10.49
C GLU A 86 5.02 0.82 9.24
N VAL A 87 4.35 0.82 8.08
CA VAL A 87 4.89 1.42 6.85
C VAL A 87 5.03 2.93 6.99
N LEU A 88 4.05 3.60 7.60
CA LEU A 88 4.11 5.05 7.85
C LEU A 88 5.34 5.40 8.70
N GLU A 89 5.52 4.71 9.82
CA GLU A 89 6.65 4.92 10.72
C GLU A 89 8.00 4.68 10.01
N VAL A 90 8.09 3.61 9.22
CA VAL A 90 9.29 3.29 8.44
C VAL A 90 9.59 4.37 7.41
N TYR A 91 8.59 4.93 6.72
CA TYR A 91 8.84 5.91 5.67
C TYR A 91 9.17 7.30 6.22
N LEU A 92 8.63 7.67 7.38
CA LEU A 92 9.03 8.90 8.08
C LEU A 92 10.43 8.79 8.69
N SER A 93 10.84 7.59 9.12
CA SER A 93 12.16 7.35 9.72
C SER A 93 13.26 7.07 8.69
N TYR A 94 12.94 6.32 7.64
CA TYR A 94 13.86 5.79 6.64
C TYR A 94 13.29 5.95 5.21
N PRO A 95 13.20 7.19 4.68
CA PRO A 95 12.49 7.48 3.44
C PRO A 95 13.05 6.74 2.22
N VAL A 96 14.34 6.39 2.27
CA VAL A 96 15.02 5.64 1.21
C VAL A 96 14.37 4.28 0.93
N VAL A 97 13.69 3.67 1.92
CA VAL A 97 13.01 2.37 1.76
C VAL A 97 11.82 2.46 0.80
N MET A 98 11.19 3.63 0.66
CA MET A 98 10.07 3.86 -0.25
C MET A 98 10.45 3.57 -1.73
N TYR A 99 11.72 3.78 -2.09
CA TYR A 99 12.23 3.55 -3.44
C TYR A 99 12.61 2.08 -3.72
N TYR A 100 12.62 1.23 -2.70
CA TYR A 100 12.90 -0.20 -2.90
C TYR A 100 11.67 -0.84 -3.53
N ARG A 101 11.81 -1.26 -4.79
CA ARG A 101 10.75 -1.97 -5.53
C ARG A 101 10.41 -3.30 -4.86
N SER A 102 9.13 -3.66 -4.88
CA SER A 102 8.69 -4.99 -4.45
C SER A 102 9.25 -6.07 -5.39
N GLN A 103 9.37 -7.29 -4.89
CA GLN A 103 10.12 -8.35 -5.59
C GLN A 103 9.43 -8.91 -6.85
N HIS A 104 8.11 -8.71 -6.99
CA HIS A 104 7.36 -9.16 -8.17
C HIS A 104 6.89 -7.97 -9.01
N ASP A 105 6.97 -8.09 -10.34
CA ASP A 105 6.74 -6.97 -11.27
C ASP A 105 5.34 -6.36 -11.19
N ARG A 106 4.34 -7.13 -10.75
CA ARG A 106 2.93 -6.68 -10.58
C ARG A 106 2.56 -6.35 -9.13
N GLN A 107 3.53 -6.42 -8.22
CA GLN A 107 3.33 -6.10 -6.81
C GLN A 107 3.98 -4.76 -6.47
N SER A 108 3.29 -3.98 -5.66
CA SER A 108 3.82 -2.72 -5.12
C SER A 108 3.17 -2.45 -3.78
N TRP A 109 3.97 -1.93 -2.84
CA TRP A 109 3.44 -1.47 -1.56
C TRP A 109 2.32 -0.44 -1.75
N LEU A 110 2.44 0.44 -2.75
CA LEU A 110 1.43 1.45 -3.05
C LEU A 110 0.17 0.79 -3.61
N ALA A 111 0.33 -0.18 -4.53
CA ALA A 111 -0.81 -0.93 -5.05
C ALA A 111 -1.54 -1.69 -3.94
N ALA A 112 -0.80 -2.23 -2.97
CA ALA A 112 -1.38 -2.89 -1.80
C ALA A 112 -2.18 -1.91 -0.91
N VAL A 113 -1.60 -0.75 -0.60
CA VAL A 113 -2.29 0.31 0.17
C VAL A 113 -3.57 0.73 -0.55
N VAL A 114 -3.51 0.98 -1.86
CA VAL A 114 -4.66 1.43 -2.65
C VAL A 114 -5.74 0.35 -2.73
N ALA A 115 -5.40 -0.90 -3.05
CA ALA A 115 -6.38 -1.98 -3.16
C ALA A 115 -7.11 -2.25 -1.83
N VAL A 116 -6.41 -2.17 -0.70
CA VAL A 116 -7.02 -2.32 0.63
C VAL A 116 -7.83 -1.08 1.02
N ALA A 117 -7.36 0.13 0.69
CA ALA A 117 -8.11 1.36 0.92
C ALA A 117 -9.41 1.40 0.10
N ASP A 118 -9.35 0.96 -1.16
CA ASP A 118 -10.51 0.80 -2.03
C ASP A 118 -11.51 -0.23 -1.45
N ALA A 119 -11.03 -1.38 -0.98
CA ALA A 119 -11.88 -2.38 -0.33
C ALA A 119 -12.54 -1.82 0.93
N CYS A 120 -11.80 -1.06 1.73
CA CYS A 120 -12.38 -0.38 2.88
C CYS A 120 -13.40 0.67 2.47
N ALA A 121 -13.14 1.45 1.41
CA ALA A 121 -14.06 2.45 0.89
C ALA A 121 -15.38 1.83 0.42
N LEU A 122 -15.33 0.66 -0.23
CA LEU A 122 -16.51 -0.13 -0.60
C LEU A 122 -17.31 -0.55 0.63
N LEU A 123 -16.64 -1.16 1.62
CA LEU A 123 -17.28 -1.66 2.83
C LEU A 123 -17.90 -0.54 3.67
N THR A 124 -17.19 0.58 3.84
CA THR A 124 -17.71 1.73 4.59
C THR A 124 -18.84 2.45 3.87
N SER A 125 -18.83 2.44 2.53
CA SER A 125 -19.91 3.06 1.73
C SER A 125 -21.16 2.19 1.70
N ALA A 126 -20.99 0.86 1.72
CA ALA A 126 -22.09 -0.09 1.78
C ALA A 126 -22.79 -0.10 3.14
N GLY A 127 -22.05 0.08 4.23
CA GLY A 127 -22.60 0.15 5.58
C GLY A 127 -22.88 -1.21 6.23
N ASP A 128 -22.34 -2.31 5.70
CA ASP A 128 -22.55 -3.63 6.32
C ASP A 128 -21.93 -3.67 7.74
N ALA A 129 -22.78 -3.70 8.77
CA ALA A 129 -22.36 -3.62 10.17
C ALA A 129 -21.35 -4.69 10.61
N ARG A 130 -21.28 -5.83 9.90
CA ARG A 130 -20.30 -6.89 10.18
C ARG A 130 -18.87 -6.48 9.83
N LEU A 131 -18.72 -5.59 8.85
CA LEU A 131 -17.45 -5.27 8.19
C LEU A 131 -17.05 -3.80 8.38
N GLU A 132 -18.04 -2.89 8.46
CA GLU A 132 -17.86 -1.44 8.41
C GLU A 132 -16.90 -0.91 9.49
N ARG A 133 -17.00 -1.42 10.72
CA ARG A 133 -16.20 -0.90 11.85
C ARG A 133 -14.70 -1.07 11.60
N GLN A 134 -14.26 -2.27 11.24
CA GLN A 134 -12.85 -2.54 11.00
C GLN A 134 -12.38 -1.86 9.71
N ALA A 135 -13.20 -1.91 8.64
CA ALA A 135 -12.90 -1.21 7.40
C ALA A 135 -12.63 0.29 7.62
N ARG A 136 -13.39 0.96 8.49
CA ARG A 136 -13.19 2.37 8.82
C ARG A 136 -11.85 2.64 9.52
N LEU A 137 -11.43 1.76 10.44
CA LEU A 137 -10.16 1.89 11.16
C LEU A 137 -8.97 1.67 10.21
N THR A 138 -9.01 0.59 9.44
CA THR A 138 -8.00 0.28 8.43
C THR A 138 -7.90 1.42 7.40
N PHE A 139 -9.03 1.91 6.89
CA PHE A 139 -9.07 3.04 5.97
C PHE A 139 -8.42 4.29 6.55
N ALA A 140 -8.74 4.62 7.80
CA ALA A 140 -8.17 5.81 8.45
C ALA A 140 -6.64 5.75 8.48
N VAL A 141 -6.05 4.60 8.86
CA VAL A 141 -4.59 4.43 8.89
C VAL A 141 -3.98 4.49 7.49
N LEU A 142 -4.55 3.80 6.51
CA LEU A 142 -4.04 3.81 5.13
C LEU A 142 -4.16 5.19 4.48
N ARG A 143 -5.24 5.92 4.77
CA ARG A 143 -5.40 7.30 4.32
C ARG A 143 -4.40 8.23 5.02
N HIS A 144 -4.17 8.08 6.32
CA HIS A 144 -3.13 8.82 7.04
C HIS A 144 -1.73 8.58 6.45
N LEU A 145 -1.40 7.33 6.14
CA LEU A 145 -0.17 6.98 5.45
C LEU A 145 0.04 7.83 4.18
N LEU A 146 -0.96 7.88 3.30
CA LEU A 146 -0.89 8.65 2.04
C LEU A 146 -0.83 10.17 2.29
N ILE A 147 -1.62 10.67 3.25
CA ILE A 147 -1.66 12.10 3.61
C ILE A 147 -0.33 12.59 4.16
N ASP A 148 0.35 11.80 4.98
CA ASP A 148 1.56 12.25 5.68
C ASP A 148 2.80 12.12 4.79
N ILE A 149 2.90 11.05 4.00
CA ILE A 149 4.06 10.82 3.10
C ILE A 149 4.10 11.86 1.99
N THR A 150 2.95 12.23 1.43
CA THR A 150 2.87 13.15 0.28
C THR A 150 3.61 14.47 0.53
N PRO A 151 3.26 15.29 1.54
CA PRO A 151 3.98 16.52 1.84
C PRO A 151 5.39 16.26 2.40
N TYR A 152 5.61 15.16 3.14
CA TYR A 152 6.93 14.82 3.68
C TYR A 152 7.97 14.60 2.58
N MET A 153 7.57 13.97 1.47
CA MET A 153 8.42 13.72 0.30
C MET A 153 8.43 14.89 -0.70
N GLY A 154 7.65 15.95 -0.47
CA GLY A 154 7.50 17.05 -1.42
C GLY A 154 6.75 16.65 -2.70
N ILE A 155 5.86 15.66 -2.62
CA ILE A 155 5.06 15.15 -3.74
C ILE A 155 3.81 16.01 -3.88
N GLU A 156 3.50 16.42 -5.11
CA GLU A 156 2.23 17.09 -5.41
C GLU A 156 1.13 16.05 -5.68
N PRO A 157 -0.06 16.18 -5.05
CA PRO A 157 -1.20 15.33 -5.40
C PRO A 157 -1.66 15.61 -6.83
N HIS A 158 -1.92 14.55 -7.60
CA HIS A 158 -2.38 14.67 -8.99
C HIS A 158 -3.75 14.02 -9.15
N PRO A 159 -4.73 14.68 -9.79
CA PRO A 159 -5.98 14.01 -10.13
C PRO A 159 -5.69 12.84 -11.08
N PRO A 160 -6.50 11.77 -11.05
CA PRO A 160 -6.30 10.66 -11.97
C PRO A 160 -6.48 11.13 -13.43
N HIS A 161 -5.65 10.61 -14.34
CA HIS A 161 -5.78 10.89 -15.78
C HIS A 161 -7.10 10.37 -16.35
N GLU A 162 -7.60 9.25 -15.80
CA GLU A 162 -8.88 8.63 -16.14
C GLU A 162 -9.65 8.28 -14.86
N THR A 163 -10.97 8.47 -14.88
CA THR A 163 -11.81 8.13 -13.72
C THR A 163 -11.79 6.62 -13.45
N ARG A 164 -11.29 6.21 -12.27
CA ARG A 164 -11.23 4.79 -11.86
C ARG A 164 -12.62 4.15 -11.63
N ILE A 165 -13.65 4.97 -11.40
CA ILE A 165 -15.03 4.53 -11.10
C ILE A 165 -16.06 5.38 -11.85
N ASP A 166 -16.40 4.96 -13.07
CA ASP A 166 -17.48 5.55 -13.85
C ASP A 166 -18.87 5.01 -13.44
N ALA A 167 -19.94 5.45 -14.11
CA ALA A 167 -21.29 4.97 -13.81
C ALA A 167 -21.46 3.46 -14.07
N THR A 168 -20.79 2.92 -15.08
CA THR A 168 -20.80 1.49 -15.42
C THR A 168 -20.11 0.67 -14.33
N GLY A 169 -18.96 1.15 -13.85
CA GLY A 169 -18.20 0.53 -12.76
C GLY A 169 -18.99 0.51 -11.45
N ILE A 170 -19.74 1.57 -11.12
CA ILE A 170 -20.63 1.58 -9.95
C ILE A 170 -21.66 0.45 -10.04
N ALA A 171 -22.35 0.31 -11.17
CA ALA A 171 -23.37 -0.73 -11.33
C ALA A 171 -22.77 -2.14 -11.22
N ALA A 172 -21.59 -2.36 -11.81
CA ALA A 172 -20.87 -3.62 -11.69
C ALA A 172 -20.44 -3.91 -10.24
N ILE A 173 -19.98 -2.90 -9.50
CA ILE A 173 -19.63 -3.03 -8.08
C ILE A 173 -20.87 -3.42 -7.27
N GLU A 174 -22.01 -2.76 -7.46
CA GLU A 174 -23.25 -3.08 -6.74
C GLU A 174 -23.70 -4.53 -6.99
N GLU A 175 -23.57 -5.00 -8.24
CA GLU A 175 -23.85 -6.39 -8.60
C GLU A 175 -22.89 -7.36 -7.90
N GLN A 176 -21.59 -7.09 -7.93
CA GLN A 176 -20.59 -7.93 -7.27
C GLN A 176 -20.80 -7.96 -5.75
N MET A 177 -21.06 -6.82 -5.10
CA MET A 177 -21.33 -6.78 -3.66
C MET A 177 -22.56 -7.61 -3.28
N LEU A 178 -23.60 -7.60 -4.12
CA LEU A 178 -24.77 -8.46 -3.93
C LEU A 178 -24.41 -9.94 -4.05
N VAL A 179 -23.63 -10.33 -5.07
CA VAL A 179 -23.17 -11.72 -5.26
C VAL A 179 -22.31 -12.19 -4.07
N LEU A 180 -21.51 -11.31 -3.49
CA LEU A 180 -20.67 -11.59 -2.32
C LEU A 180 -21.44 -11.63 -1.00
N GLY A 181 -22.75 -11.33 -0.99
CA GLY A 181 -23.54 -11.27 0.23
C GLY A 181 -23.18 -10.09 1.15
N ILE A 182 -22.58 -9.02 0.61
CA ILE A 182 -22.32 -7.78 1.32
C ILE A 182 -23.54 -6.88 1.20
N THR A 183 -24.08 -6.44 2.33
CA THR A 183 -25.29 -5.62 2.35
C THR A 183 -24.95 -4.17 2.03
N ILE A 184 -25.62 -3.59 1.03
CA ILE A 184 -25.65 -2.15 0.78
C ILE A 184 -26.89 -1.59 1.47
N GLU A 185 -26.70 -0.97 2.65
CA GLU A 185 -27.81 -0.46 3.48
C GLU A 185 -28.63 0.62 2.77
N ASP A 186 -27.95 1.55 2.11
CA ASP A 186 -28.58 2.64 1.36
C ASP A 186 -28.01 2.73 -0.06
N ARG A 187 -28.66 2.02 -0.99
CA ARG A 187 -28.31 2.02 -2.41
C ARG A 187 -28.42 3.41 -3.05
N ALA A 188 -29.30 4.29 -2.54
CA ALA A 188 -29.47 5.62 -3.12
C ALA A 188 -28.26 6.53 -2.86
N THR A 189 -27.55 6.34 -1.75
CA THR A 189 -26.38 7.15 -1.39
C THR A 189 -25.04 6.43 -1.57
N PHE A 190 -25.04 5.11 -1.81
CA PHE A 190 -23.85 4.28 -1.97
C PHE A 190 -22.83 4.88 -2.95
N ALA A 191 -23.24 5.16 -4.18
CA ALA A 191 -22.34 5.69 -5.22
C ALA A 191 -21.71 7.03 -4.83
N THR A 192 -22.49 7.92 -4.19
CA THR A 192 -22.01 9.23 -3.72
C THR A 192 -21.01 9.07 -2.58
N ARG A 193 -21.29 8.19 -1.61
CA ARG A 193 -20.38 7.89 -0.49
C ARG A 193 -19.08 7.27 -0.96
N LEU A 194 -19.16 6.33 -1.90
CA LEU A 194 -17.99 5.67 -2.47
C LEU A 194 -17.08 6.67 -3.17
N ARG A 195 -17.63 7.49 -4.07
CA ARG A 195 -16.85 8.55 -4.76
C ARG A 195 -16.20 9.51 -3.77
N ALA A 196 -16.97 10.04 -2.82
CA ALA A 196 -16.42 10.94 -1.81
C ALA A 196 -15.29 10.32 -0.99
N THR A 197 -15.37 9.02 -0.70
CA THR A 197 -14.32 8.29 0.02
C THR A 197 -13.09 8.08 -0.84
N VAL A 198 -13.24 7.69 -2.10
CA VAL A 198 -12.15 7.48 -3.08
C VAL A 198 -11.43 8.79 -3.38
N ASP A 199 -12.18 9.85 -3.65
CA ASP A 199 -11.66 11.22 -3.90
C ASP A 199 -10.79 11.72 -2.74
N SER A 200 -11.01 11.21 -1.52
CA SER A 200 -10.29 11.65 -0.33
C SER A 200 -8.84 11.17 -0.21
N TYR A 201 -8.40 10.22 -1.06
CA TYR A 201 -7.03 9.70 -1.10
C TYR A 201 -6.48 9.47 -2.50
N GLU A 202 -7.33 9.37 -3.52
CA GLU A 202 -6.92 8.99 -4.88
C GLU A 202 -5.87 9.95 -5.47
N SER A 203 -6.01 11.25 -5.26
CA SER A 203 -5.04 12.23 -5.78
C SER A 203 -3.66 12.10 -5.13
N LEU A 204 -3.63 11.75 -3.84
CA LEU A 204 -2.39 11.47 -3.10
C LEU A 204 -1.73 10.21 -3.65
N ALA A 205 -2.51 9.15 -3.84
CA ALA A 205 -2.02 7.89 -4.37
C ALA A 205 -1.47 8.04 -5.80
N ASN A 206 -2.13 8.82 -6.66
CA ASN A 206 -1.62 9.12 -8.01
C ASN A 206 -0.31 9.90 -7.97
N GLY A 207 -0.22 10.96 -7.16
CA GLY A 207 1.03 11.73 -7.01
C GLY A 207 2.19 10.85 -6.54
N ILE A 208 1.94 10.00 -5.54
CA ILE A 208 2.95 9.03 -5.06
C ILE A 208 3.30 8.03 -6.17
N GLY A 209 2.31 7.52 -6.90
CA GLY A 209 2.50 6.56 -7.98
C GLY A 209 3.37 7.12 -9.11
N GLU A 210 3.14 8.36 -9.51
CA GLU A 210 4.00 9.07 -10.47
C GLU A 210 5.42 9.25 -9.92
N TRP A 211 5.54 9.62 -8.63
CA TRP A 211 6.84 9.80 -7.98
C TRP A 211 7.70 8.53 -7.95
N ILE A 212 7.09 7.38 -7.66
CA ILE A 212 7.80 6.08 -7.59
C ILE A 212 7.69 5.26 -8.90
N LEU A 213 7.18 5.87 -9.97
CA LEU A 213 6.99 5.26 -11.29
C LEU A 213 6.18 3.94 -11.24
N THR A 214 5.12 3.91 -10.43
CA THR A 214 4.24 2.76 -10.26
C THR A 214 2.77 3.17 -10.36
N PRO A 215 2.01 2.68 -11.34
CA PRO A 215 0.59 3.00 -11.47
C PRO A 215 -0.21 2.41 -10.29
N ILE A 216 -1.29 3.09 -9.92
CA ILE A 216 -2.24 2.57 -8.92
C ILE A 216 -3.22 1.56 -9.58
N PRO A 217 -3.65 0.50 -8.86
CA PRO A 217 -4.51 -0.53 -9.44
C PRO A 217 -5.93 -0.02 -9.68
N PRO A 218 -6.71 -0.69 -10.56
CA PRO A 218 -8.15 -0.43 -10.65
C PRO A 218 -8.92 -1.02 -9.46
N LEU A 219 -10.14 -0.52 -9.19
CA LEU A 219 -11.02 -1.11 -8.17
C LEU A 219 -11.61 -2.46 -8.61
N LEU A 220 -11.91 -2.57 -9.90
CA LEU A 220 -12.45 -3.75 -10.57
C LEU A 220 -11.34 -4.43 -11.37
N ALA A 221 -11.24 -5.75 -11.27
CA ALA A 221 -10.34 -6.51 -12.11
C ALA A 221 -10.76 -6.43 -13.60
N PRO A 222 -9.81 -6.31 -14.54
CA PRO A 222 -10.08 -6.63 -15.93
C PRO A 222 -10.52 -8.09 -16.05
N ALA A 223 -11.38 -8.41 -17.02
CA ALA A 223 -12.13 -9.67 -17.08
C ALA A 223 -11.31 -10.98 -17.05
N VAL A 224 -9.99 -10.95 -17.31
CA VAL A 224 -9.11 -12.11 -17.16
C VAL A 224 -7.69 -11.65 -16.83
N VAL A 225 -7.20 -11.96 -15.63
CA VAL A 225 -5.77 -11.89 -15.29
C VAL A 225 -5.42 -13.14 -14.48
N VAL A 226 -4.43 -13.91 -14.94
CA VAL A 226 -3.87 -15.05 -14.19
C VAL A 226 -2.98 -14.49 -13.08
N ASP A 227 -3.16 -14.97 -11.86
CA ASP A 227 -2.37 -14.57 -10.70
C ASP A 227 -0.90 -14.98 -10.86
N ASP A 228 0.02 -14.21 -10.29
CA ASP A 228 1.46 -14.52 -10.35
C ASP A 228 1.77 -15.86 -9.68
N TRP A 229 1.09 -16.20 -8.58
CA TRP A 229 1.28 -17.50 -7.91
C TRP A 229 0.75 -18.70 -8.70
N GLU A 230 -0.22 -18.51 -9.59
CA GLU A 230 -0.77 -19.57 -10.47
C GLU A 230 0.11 -19.78 -11.71
N ALA A 231 0.81 -18.75 -12.16
CA ALA A 231 1.60 -18.75 -13.40
C ALA A 231 3.01 -19.38 -13.26
N GLY A 232 3.35 -19.97 -12.12
CA GLY A 232 4.73 -20.28 -11.73
C GLY A 232 5.62 -20.96 -12.78
N ALA A 233 6.56 -20.20 -13.35
CA ALA A 233 8.01 -20.46 -13.48
C ALA A 233 8.66 -19.39 -14.38
#